data_AF-A0A7N5K2K1-F1
#
_entry.id   AF-A0A7N5K2K1-F1
#
_cell.length_a   1.000
_cell.length_b   1.000
_cell.length_c   1.000
_cell.angle_alpha   90.00
_cell.angle_beta   90.00
_cell.angle_gamma   90.00
#
_symmetry.space_group_name_H-M   'P 1'
#
loop_
_entity.id
_entity.type
_entity.pdbx_description
1 polymer ?
#
loop_
_entity_poly.entity_id
_entity_poly.type
_entity_poly.pdbx_seq_one_letter_code
_entity_poly.pdbx_strand_id
1 'polypeptide(L)'
;MALYDEDLLKNPFYLALQKWRPDLCNKVAQTHGIVLVPCKGSLSSSVQSTCQFESYILIPVEEHFQTLNGKDVFIQGNRIKLGAGFACLLSVPILFEETFYNEKEESFSILCIAHPLEKRESSEEPSTSSDPFTLKTIEDVREFLGRHAERFDRSIASFRRTFRECERKSLRQHIDSVNALYTKCLQQLLRDSHLKMLAKQEAQMNLLKQAVEMYVQHDIYDLIFKYVGTIEASEDAAFNKITRSLQDLQQKDIGVKPECSFNIPRAKRELAQLNKCTSPQQKLICLRKVVRLITQSPSQRVNLETMCADDLLSVLLYLLVKTEIPNWMANLSYIKNFRFSSSAKDELGYCLTSIEAAIEYIRQGSLSVKPPVRSSCPGLSLWVSGHLW
;
A
#
# COMPACT_ATOMS: atom_id res chain seq x y z
N MET A 1 11.39 25.11 -7.24
CA MET A 1 10.48 24.95 -6.09
C MET A 1 9.20 25.69 -6.44
N ALA A 2 8.10 24.99 -6.72
CA ALA A 2 6.82 25.65 -6.92
C ALA A 2 6.37 26.20 -5.57
N LEU A 3 6.32 27.53 -5.44
CA LEU A 3 5.75 28.22 -4.29
C LEU A 3 4.28 27.79 -4.21
N TYR A 4 3.93 27.09 -3.13
CA TYR A 4 2.56 26.71 -2.86
C TYR A 4 1.87 27.94 -2.28
N ASP A 5 1.11 28.66 -3.11
CA ASP A 5 0.55 29.98 -2.79
C ASP A 5 -0.92 29.84 -2.33
N GLU A 6 -1.11 29.26 -1.14
CA GLU A 6 -2.43 29.14 -0.52
C GLU A 6 -2.68 30.34 0.40
N ASP A 7 -3.71 31.13 0.07
CA ASP A 7 -4.18 32.23 0.91
C ASP A 7 -4.90 31.70 2.17
N LEU A 8 -4.24 31.79 3.33
CA LEU A 8 -4.76 31.33 4.61
C LEU A 8 -6.07 32.03 5.01
N LEU A 9 -6.29 33.28 4.58
CA LEU A 9 -7.55 33.99 4.84
C LEU A 9 -8.74 33.37 4.11
N LYS A 10 -8.48 32.58 3.06
CA LYS A 10 -9.50 31.81 2.31
C LYS A 10 -9.52 30.33 2.69
N ASN A 11 -8.68 29.90 3.63
CA ASN A 11 -8.65 28.51 4.06
C ASN A 11 -9.90 28.20 4.91
N PRO A 12 -10.69 27.17 4.53
CA PRO A 12 -11.96 26.86 5.21
C PRO A 12 -11.77 26.40 6.67
N PHE A 13 -10.62 25.85 7.03
CA PHE A 13 -10.29 25.49 8.40
C PHE A 13 -9.98 26.73 9.25
N TYR A 14 -9.20 27.66 8.71
CA TYR A 14 -8.86 28.90 9.42
C TYR A 14 -10.09 29.80 9.63
N LEU A 15 -10.94 29.92 8.60
CA LEU A 15 -12.23 30.62 8.71
C LEU A 15 -13.16 29.96 9.74
N ALA A 16 -13.15 28.63 9.84
CA ALA A 16 -13.90 27.93 10.88
C ALA A 16 -13.29 28.21 12.27
N LEU A 17 -11.98 28.17 12.43
CA LEU A 17 -11.32 28.50 13.70
C LEU A 17 -11.71 29.90 14.19
N GLN A 18 -11.65 30.91 13.32
CA GLN A 18 -12.03 32.28 13.64
C GLN A 18 -13.53 32.40 14.01
N LYS A 19 -14.41 31.72 13.26
CA LYS A 19 -15.86 31.81 13.46
C LYS A 19 -16.32 31.08 14.73
N TRP A 20 -15.78 29.91 15.01
CA TRP A 20 -16.28 29.02 16.06
C TRP A 20 -15.52 29.17 17.38
N ARG A 21 -14.23 29.56 17.34
CA ARG A 21 -13.36 29.68 18.52
C ARG A 21 -12.37 30.87 18.41
N PRO A 22 -12.87 32.12 18.36
CA PRO A 22 -12.00 33.31 18.33
C PRO A 22 -11.17 33.47 19.60
N ASP A 23 -11.63 32.90 20.73
CA ASP A 23 -10.91 32.85 22.00
C ASP A 23 -9.53 32.20 21.88
N LEU A 24 -9.39 31.23 20.98
CA LEU A 24 -8.16 30.48 20.80
C LEU A 24 -7.07 31.30 20.10
N CYS A 25 -7.42 32.11 19.10
CA CYS A 25 -6.43 32.97 18.42
C CYS A 25 -5.86 34.03 19.38
N ASN A 26 -6.72 34.58 20.25
CA ASN A 26 -6.29 35.53 21.29
C ASN A 26 -5.39 34.86 22.34
N LYS A 27 -5.73 33.62 22.74
CA LYS A 27 -4.90 32.86 23.67
C LYS A 27 -3.52 32.53 23.09
N VAL A 28 -3.47 32.18 21.81
CA VAL A 28 -2.21 31.89 21.10
C VAL A 28 -1.31 33.13 21.03
N ALA A 29 -1.87 34.30 20.74
CA ALA A 29 -1.13 35.56 20.74
C ALA A 29 -0.53 35.89 22.12
N GLN A 30 -1.30 35.68 23.20
CA GLN A 30 -0.83 35.91 24.58
C GLN A 30 0.28 34.93 25.00
N THR A 31 0.20 33.68 24.56
CA THR A 31 1.17 32.64 24.92
C THR A 31 2.34 32.53 23.96
N HIS A 32 2.46 33.43 22.97
CA HIS A 32 3.44 33.33 21.87
C HIS A 32 3.42 31.93 21.21
N GLY A 33 2.22 31.38 21.03
CA GLY A 33 2.00 30.06 20.46
C GLY A 33 1.95 30.07 18.94
N ILE A 34 1.75 28.88 18.37
CA ILE A 34 1.65 28.67 16.92
C ILE A 34 0.31 28.00 16.58
N VAL A 35 -0.37 28.49 15.54
CA VAL A 35 -1.57 27.84 14.99
C VAL A 35 -1.18 26.94 13.82
N LEU A 36 -1.63 25.70 13.83
CA LEU A 36 -1.44 24.76 12.73
C LEU A 36 -2.68 24.74 11.83
N VAL A 37 -2.52 25.09 10.56
CA VAL A 37 -3.62 25.10 9.58
C VAL A 37 -3.35 24.05 8.49
N PRO A 38 -4.17 23.00 8.37
CA PRO A 38 -4.02 22.05 7.27
C PRO A 38 -4.32 22.68 5.91
N CYS A 39 -3.55 22.28 4.90
CA CYS A 39 -3.76 22.66 3.52
C CYS A 39 -5.19 22.31 3.06
N LYS A 40 -5.86 23.22 2.35
CA LYS A 40 -7.25 23.05 1.88
C LYS A 40 -7.49 21.74 1.12
N GLY A 41 -6.51 21.27 0.33
CA GLY A 41 -6.61 20.01 -0.42
C GLY A 41 -6.56 18.74 0.44
N SER A 42 -6.17 18.86 1.72
CA SER A 42 -6.00 17.73 2.65
C SER A 42 -7.18 17.53 3.60
N LEU A 43 -8.16 18.45 3.59
CA LEU A 43 -9.33 18.43 4.47
C LEU A 43 -10.48 17.63 3.83
N SER A 44 -11.09 16.71 4.58
CA SER A 44 -12.39 16.13 4.18
C SER A 44 -13.51 17.14 4.44
N SER A 45 -14.59 17.08 3.64
CA SER A 45 -15.78 17.91 3.80
C SER A 45 -16.44 17.78 5.18
N SER A 46 -16.13 16.72 5.93
CA SER A 46 -16.63 16.42 7.28
C SER A 46 -15.86 17.08 8.44
N VAL A 47 -14.69 17.69 8.22
CA VAL A 47 -13.87 18.26 9.32
C VAL A 47 -14.57 19.44 10.02
N GLN A 48 -15.48 20.13 9.32
CA GLN A 48 -16.07 21.39 9.80
C GLN A 48 -17.01 21.23 11.01
N SER A 49 -17.55 20.03 11.27
CA SER A 49 -18.60 19.84 12.28
C SER A 49 -18.13 19.22 13.60
N THR A 50 -16.89 18.71 13.68
CA THR A 50 -16.40 17.97 14.87
C THR A 50 -14.91 18.18 15.16
N CYS A 51 -14.28 19.20 14.58
CA CYS A 51 -12.85 19.43 14.76
C CYS A 51 -12.51 19.84 16.20
N GLN A 52 -11.56 19.15 16.82
CA GLN A 52 -10.93 19.57 18.07
C GLN A 52 -9.85 20.59 17.75
N PHE A 53 -10.23 21.86 17.61
CA PHE A 53 -9.32 22.97 17.30
C PHE A 53 -8.16 23.09 18.28
N GLU A 54 -8.34 22.63 19.52
CA GLU A 54 -7.32 22.58 20.57
C GLU A 54 -6.10 21.71 20.20
N SER A 55 -6.29 20.67 19.36
CA SER A 55 -5.20 19.83 18.85
C SER A 55 -4.28 20.56 17.87
N TYR A 56 -4.71 21.71 17.33
CA TYR A 56 -4.01 22.47 16.29
C TYR A 56 -3.35 23.74 16.83
N ILE A 57 -3.32 23.91 18.14
CA ILE A 57 -2.74 25.06 18.81
C ILE A 57 -1.55 24.60 19.60
N LEU A 58 -0.37 25.10 19.25
CA LEU A 58 0.89 24.79 19.90
C LEU A 58 1.26 25.89 20.89
N ILE A 59 1.62 25.49 22.11
CA ILE A 59 2.17 26.34 23.15
C ILE A 59 3.64 25.96 23.34
N PRO A 60 4.56 26.92 23.38
CA PRO A 60 5.97 26.64 23.66
C PRO A 60 6.15 26.16 25.11
N VAL A 61 6.81 25.01 25.29
CA VAL A 61 7.16 24.43 26.59
C VAL A 61 8.62 24.00 26.57
N GLU A 62 9.48 24.77 27.26
CA GLU A 62 10.92 24.55 27.36
C GLU A 62 11.60 24.33 25.99
N GLU A 63 11.86 23.07 25.60
CA GLU A 63 12.57 22.66 24.37
C GLU A 63 11.65 22.08 23.28
N HIS A 64 10.32 22.08 23.47
CA HIS A 64 9.35 21.53 22.52
C HIS A 64 8.02 22.30 22.55
N PHE A 65 7.07 21.89 21.70
CA PHE A 65 5.73 22.46 21.69
C PHE A 65 4.75 21.44 22.25
N GLN A 66 3.72 21.92 22.95
CA GLN A 66 2.62 21.09 23.40
C GLN A 66 1.31 21.62 22.81
N THR A 67 0.45 20.74 22.31
CA THR A 67 -0.89 21.14 21.89
C THR A 67 -1.72 21.58 23.09
N LEU A 68 -2.76 22.38 22.88
CA LEU A 68 -3.66 22.81 23.95
C LEU A 68 -4.40 21.63 24.64
N ASN A 69 -4.50 20.48 23.98
CA ASN A 69 -5.01 19.24 24.57
C ASN A 69 -3.92 18.32 25.17
N GLY A 70 -2.70 18.83 25.36
CA GLY A 70 -1.65 18.17 26.13
C GLY A 70 -0.81 17.15 25.36
N LYS A 71 -0.76 17.21 24.02
CA LYS A 71 0.04 16.30 23.17
C LYS A 71 1.34 16.95 22.75
N ASP A 72 2.43 16.21 22.76
CA ASP A 72 3.76 16.76 22.49
C ASP A 72 4.01 16.87 20.98
N VAL A 73 4.67 17.94 20.56
CA VAL A 73 4.98 18.27 19.17
C VAL A 73 6.39 18.85 19.08
N PHE A 74 7.19 18.34 18.15
CA PHE A 74 8.56 18.79 17.93
C PHE A 74 8.70 19.39 16.53
N ILE A 75 9.07 20.65 16.43
CA ILE A 75 9.34 21.30 15.15
C ILE A 75 10.84 21.16 14.84
N GLN A 76 11.19 20.48 13.74
CA GLN A 76 12.57 20.29 13.31
C GLN A 76 12.73 20.72 11.85
N GLY A 77 13.31 21.91 11.65
CA GLY A 77 13.42 22.53 10.32
C GLY A 77 12.03 22.74 9.71
N ASN A 78 11.81 22.21 8.51
CA ASN A 78 10.55 22.37 7.77
C ASN A 78 9.54 21.22 8.00
N ARG A 79 9.63 20.50 9.14
CA ARG A 79 8.75 19.37 9.44
C ARG A 79 8.35 19.37 10.93
N ILE A 80 7.10 18.99 11.18
CA ILE A 80 6.52 18.78 12.51
C ILE A 80 6.56 17.29 12.82
N LYS A 81 7.21 16.89 13.90
CA LYS A 81 7.19 15.52 14.42
C LYS A 81 6.19 15.43 15.55
N LEU A 82 5.19 14.58 15.40
CA LEU A 82 4.20 14.33 16.44
C LEU A 82 4.80 13.43 17.52
N GLY A 83 4.61 13.83 18.78
CA GLY A 83 5.13 13.18 19.99
C GLY A 83 4.03 12.49 20.79
N ALA A 84 4.22 12.39 22.11
CA ALA A 84 3.31 11.66 22.99
C ALA A 84 1.89 12.26 22.96
N GLY A 85 0.88 11.39 22.88
CA GLY A 85 -0.54 11.79 22.90
C GLY A 85 -1.24 11.79 21.54
N PHE A 86 -0.52 11.68 20.42
CA PHE A 86 -1.10 11.45 19.10
C PHE A 86 -1.27 9.96 18.81
N ALA A 87 -2.31 9.60 18.03
CA ALA A 87 -2.55 8.21 17.62
C ALA A 87 -1.47 7.67 16.64
N CYS A 88 -0.71 8.55 16.00
CA CYS A 88 0.37 8.21 15.08
C CYS A 88 1.52 9.23 15.16
N LEU A 89 2.77 8.76 15.16
CA LEU A 89 3.96 9.60 15.24
C LEU A 89 4.51 9.91 13.85
N LEU A 90 3.70 10.63 13.06
CA LEU A 90 4.07 11.04 11.71
C LEU A 90 4.91 12.32 11.75
N SER A 91 5.71 12.51 10.70
CA SER A 91 6.35 13.79 10.41
C SER A 91 5.55 14.53 9.33
N VAL A 92 4.88 15.61 9.72
CA VAL A 92 4.07 16.44 8.83
C VAL A 92 4.92 17.57 8.25
N PRO A 93 5.05 17.68 6.91
CA PRO A 93 5.76 18.79 6.28
C PRO A 93 5.06 20.12 6.56
N ILE A 94 5.86 21.14 6.89
CA ILE A 94 5.43 22.54 6.90
C ILE A 94 5.55 23.05 5.46
N LEU A 95 4.47 23.62 4.96
CA LEU A 95 4.45 24.19 3.61
C LEU A 95 5.01 25.62 3.62
N PHE A 96 4.58 26.42 4.59
CA PHE A 96 5.04 27.79 4.82
C PHE A 96 4.61 28.28 6.22
N GLU A 97 5.20 29.40 6.64
CA GLU A 97 4.89 30.12 7.88
C GLU A 97 4.44 31.54 7.55
N GLU A 98 3.38 32.02 8.19
CA GLU A 98 2.90 33.40 8.10
C GLU A 98 2.59 33.97 9.48
N THR A 99 2.87 35.26 9.68
CA THR A 99 2.58 35.98 10.93
C THR A 99 1.28 36.77 10.79
N PHE A 100 0.38 36.59 11.75
CA PHE A 100 -0.90 37.30 11.83
C PHE A 100 -0.96 38.16 13.09
N TYR A 101 -1.83 39.18 13.07
CA TYR A 101 -2.09 40.07 14.20
C TYR A 101 -3.54 39.92 14.65
N ASN A 102 -3.76 39.88 15.95
CA ASN A 102 -5.11 39.93 16.51
C ASN A 102 -5.63 41.37 16.59
N GLU A 103 -6.87 41.56 17.05
CA GLU A 103 -7.50 42.88 17.22
C GLU A 103 -6.80 43.78 18.25
N LYS A 104 -5.88 43.23 19.04
CA LYS A 104 -5.08 43.94 20.05
C LYS A 104 -3.65 44.24 19.58
N GLU A 105 -3.36 44.06 18.29
CA GLU A 105 -2.04 44.21 17.67
C GLU A 105 -0.97 43.23 18.19
N GLU A 106 -1.37 42.15 18.86
CA GLU A 106 -0.46 41.09 19.29
C GLU A 106 -0.24 40.10 18.13
N SER A 107 1.02 39.80 17.82
CA SER A 107 1.40 38.92 16.72
C SER A 107 1.41 37.44 17.12
N PHE A 108 0.98 36.56 16.23
CA PHE A 108 1.11 35.11 16.35
C PHE A 108 1.48 34.45 15.01
N SER A 109 2.21 33.34 15.06
CA SER A 109 2.59 32.58 13.85
C SER A 109 1.55 31.51 13.51
N ILE A 110 1.29 31.37 12.21
CA ILE A 110 0.50 30.28 11.64
C ILE A 110 1.42 29.44 10.74
N LEU A 111 1.46 28.14 10.98
CA LEU A 111 2.13 27.17 10.12
C LEU A 111 1.10 26.45 9.26
N CYS A 112 1.25 26.57 7.95
CA CYS A 112 0.47 25.77 7.02
C CYS A 112 1.09 24.37 6.91
N ILE A 113 0.31 23.34 7.22
CA ILE A 113 0.78 21.95 7.25
C ILE A 113 0.18 21.15 6.09
N ALA A 114 0.96 20.23 5.53
CA ALA A 114 0.54 19.51 4.33
C ALA A 114 -0.67 18.57 4.56
N HIS A 115 -0.91 18.11 5.79
CA HIS A 115 -1.99 17.17 6.13
C HIS A 115 -2.45 17.36 7.59
N PRO A 116 -3.71 17.02 7.96
CA PRO A 116 -4.20 17.10 9.33
C PRO A 116 -3.44 16.19 10.31
N LEU A 117 -3.41 16.57 11.60
CA LEU A 117 -2.62 15.88 12.64
C LEU A 117 -3.23 14.54 13.06
N GLU A 118 -4.55 14.39 12.92
CA GLU A 118 -5.30 13.18 13.28
C GLU A 118 -6.34 12.87 12.20
N LYS A 119 -6.26 11.68 11.59
CA LYS A 119 -7.26 11.20 10.64
C LYS A 119 -8.29 10.39 11.45
N ARG A 120 -9.49 10.93 11.65
CA ARG A 120 -10.59 10.14 12.22
C ARG A 120 -10.99 9.09 11.17
N GLU A 121 -10.98 7.82 11.55
CA GLU A 121 -11.60 6.75 10.78
C GLU A 121 -13.12 6.98 10.79
N SER A 122 -13.63 7.85 9.92
CA SER A 122 -15.01 7.75 9.49
C SER A 122 -15.05 6.68 8.41
N SER A 123 -15.70 5.57 8.74
CA SER A 123 -16.23 4.61 7.79
C SER A 123 -17.03 5.38 6.73
N GLU A 124 -16.47 5.52 5.52
CA GLU A 124 -17.12 5.42 4.20
C GLU A 124 -16.27 6.08 3.10
N GLU A 125 -16.09 5.29 2.03
CA GLU A 125 -15.64 5.61 0.66
C GLU A 125 -14.20 6.11 0.39
N PRO A 126 -13.43 5.39 -0.46
CA PRO A 126 -12.03 5.68 -0.75
C PRO A 126 -11.90 6.73 -1.86
N SER A 127 -12.03 8.00 -1.50
CA SER A 127 -11.47 9.06 -2.35
C SER A 127 -9.96 9.19 -2.12
N THR A 128 -9.25 9.31 -3.24
CA THR A 128 -7.80 9.36 -3.41
C THR A 128 -7.07 10.21 -2.35
N SER A 129 -6.56 9.55 -1.32
CA SER A 129 -5.41 10.01 -0.54
C SER A 129 -4.61 8.78 -0.12
N SER A 130 -3.31 8.85 -0.31
CA SER A 130 -2.36 7.82 0.11
C SER A 130 -2.63 7.44 1.57
N ASP A 131 -3.00 6.20 1.78
CA ASP A 131 -3.18 5.56 3.09
C ASP A 131 -1.89 5.80 3.93
N PRO A 132 -1.92 6.60 5.02
CA PRO A 132 -0.73 7.00 5.78
C PRO A 132 -0.14 5.87 6.62
N PHE A 133 -0.88 4.76 6.78
CA PHE A 133 -0.51 3.63 7.64
C PHE A 133 0.21 2.50 6.91
N THR A 134 0.57 2.67 5.64
CA THR A 134 1.22 1.60 4.87
C THR A 134 2.65 1.94 4.52
N LEU A 135 3.58 1.21 5.15
CA LEU A 135 4.95 1.06 4.67
C LEU A 135 4.88 0.45 3.27
N LYS A 136 5.30 1.19 2.24
CA LYS A 136 5.21 0.75 0.84
C LYS A 136 6.59 0.47 0.28
N THR A 137 7.55 1.30 0.64
CA THR A 137 8.93 1.24 0.13
C THR A 137 9.90 0.83 1.23
N ILE A 138 11.12 0.44 0.83
CA ILE A 138 12.17 0.16 1.80
C ILE A 138 12.69 1.45 2.44
N GLU A 139 12.58 2.58 1.74
CA GLU A 139 12.91 3.91 2.23
C GLU A 139 11.98 4.32 3.39
N ASP A 140 10.66 4.10 3.24
CA ASP A 140 9.68 4.33 4.32
C ASP A 140 10.05 3.52 5.57
N VAL A 141 10.46 2.26 5.37
CA VAL A 141 10.86 1.36 6.45
C VAL A 141 12.15 1.81 7.11
N ARG A 142 13.13 2.28 6.34
CA ARG A 142 14.39 2.84 6.87
C ARG A 142 14.13 4.12 7.68
N GLU A 143 13.26 5.01 7.21
CA GLU A 143 12.87 6.22 7.95
C GLU A 143 12.16 5.83 9.25
N PHE A 144 11.24 4.86 9.21
CA PHE A 144 10.50 4.37 10.37
C PHE A 144 11.40 3.68 11.42
N LEU A 145 12.32 2.82 10.99
CA LEU A 145 13.23 2.10 11.89
C LEU A 145 14.39 2.97 12.39
N GLY A 146 14.80 3.98 11.63
CA GLY A 146 15.91 4.88 11.95
C GLY A 146 17.17 4.12 12.40
N ARG A 147 17.75 4.53 13.52
CA ARG A 147 18.96 3.93 14.13
C ARG A 147 18.84 2.44 14.49
N HIS A 148 17.63 1.88 14.53
CA HIS A 148 17.43 0.47 14.83
C HIS A 148 17.81 -0.44 13.65
N ALA A 149 17.77 0.09 12.42
CA ALA A 149 18.17 -0.61 11.20
C ALA A 149 19.62 -1.13 11.27
N GLU A 150 20.57 -0.31 11.73
CA GLU A 150 21.99 -0.68 11.88
C GLU A 150 22.21 -1.88 12.80
N ARG A 151 21.33 -2.07 13.80
CA ARG A 151 21.40 -3.23 14.71
C ARG A 151 20.99 -4.52 13.99
N PHE A 152 20.05 -4.41 13.06
CA PHE A 152 19.60 -5.54 12.25
C PHE A 152 20.70 -5.98 11.28
N ASP A 153 21.45 -5.05 10.69
CA ASP A 153 22.52 -5.33 9.72
C ASP A 153 23.54 -6.33 10.26
N ARG A 154 23.93 -6.23 11.55
CA ARG A 154 24.82 -7.21 12.19
C ARG A 154 24.22 -8.60 12.26
N SER A 155 22.93 -8.71 12.62
CA SER A 155 22.22 -9.98 12.70
C SER A 155 22.03 -10.60 11.30
N ILE A 156 21.69 -9.77 10.31
CA ILE A 156 21.53 -10.15 8.90
C ILE A 156 22.86 -10.61 8.30
N ALA A 157 23.96 -9.89 8.55
CA ALA A 157 25.28 -10.28 8.08
C ALA A 157 25.72 -11.64 8.64
N SER A 158 25.44 -11.90 9.93
CA SER A 158 25.67 -13.21 10.54
C SER A 158 24.84 -14.30 9.86
N PHE A 159 23.55 -14.04 9.62
CA PHE A 159 22.67 -14.99 8.94
C PHE A 159 23.15 -15.30 7.52
N ARG A 160 23.52 -14.29 6.73
CA ARG A 160 24.03 -14.46 5.35
C ARG A 160 25.25 -15.38 5.30
N ARG A 161 26.15 -15.33 6.29
CA ARG A 161 27.32 -16.24 6.38
C ARG A 161 26.87 -17.67 6.66
N THR A 162 26.09 -17.88 7.73
CA THR A 162 25.61 -19.22 8.11
C THR A 162 24.74 -19.87 7.03
N PHE A 163 23.96 -19.07 6.30
CA PHE A 163 23.12 -19.59 5.21
C PHE A 163 23.96 -20.15 4.06
N ARG A 164 25.05 -19.46 3.67
CA ARG A 164 25.96 -19.94 2.61
C ARG A 164 26.66 -21.25 2.99
N GLU A 165 26.92 -21.46 4.26
CA GLU A 165 27.51 -22.71 4.77
C GLU A 165 26.50 -23.89 4.79
N CYS A 166 25.21 -23.61 4.64
CA CYS A 166 24.11 -24.54 4.89
C CYS A 166 23.27 -24.88 3.62
N GLU A 167 23.88 -24.97 2.43
CA GLU A 167 23.17 -25.20 1.16
C GLU A 167 22.32 -26.50 1.09
N ARG A 168 22.47 -27.45 2.03
CA ARG A 168 21.75 -28.73 2.04
C ARG A 168 20.55 -28.81 2.98
N LYS A 169 20.11 -27.69 3.55
CA LYS A 169 18.96 -27.69 4.48
C LYS A 169 17.64 -27.78 3.74
N SER A 170 16.61 -28.33 4.40
CA SER A 170 15.27 -28.38 3.83
C SER A 170 14.62 -26.99 3.80
N LEU A 171 13.61 -26.79 2.93
CA LEU A 171 12.84 -25.53 2.88
C LEU A 171 12.31 -25.14 4.26
N ARG A 172 11.80 -26.10 5.03
CA ARG A 172 11.27 -25.87 6.38
C ARG A 172 12.34 -25.32 7.34
N GLN A 173 13.55 -25.88 7.30
CA GLN A 173 14.66 -25.38 8.12
C GLN A 173 15.09 -23.97 7.71
N HIS A 174 15.02 -23.62 6.42
CA HIS A 174 15.28 -22.26 5.97
C HIS A 174 14.18 -21.29 6.44
N ILE A 175 12.90 -21.68 6.37
CA ILE A 175 11.78 -20.89 6.92
C ILE A 175 12.01 -20.63 8.41
N ASP A 176 12.30 -21.67 9.20
CA ASP A 176 12.55 -21.56 10.63
C ASP A 176 13.75 -20.65 10.93
N SER A 177 14.82 -20.75 10.13
CA SER A 177 16.01 -19.91 10.28
C SER A 177 15.73 -18.44 9.98
N VAL A 178 14.94 -18.14 8.94
CA VAL A 178 14.54 -16.77 8.62
C VAL A 178 13.57 -16.22 9.67
N ASN A 179 12.61 -17.03 10.13
CA ASN A 179 11.70 -16.64 11.20
C ASN A 179 12.45 -16.36 12.52
N ALA A 180 13.48 -17.14 12.83
CA ALA A 180 14.36 -16.89 13.97
C ALA A 180 15.12 -15.56 13.84
N LEU A 181 15.63 -15.24 12.63
CA LEU A 181 16.25 -13.93 12.35
C LEU A 181 15.23 -12.79 12.54
N TYR A 182 14.05 -12.91 11.93
CA TYR A 182 12.96 -11.95 12.07
C TYR A 182 12.58 -11.72 13.54
N THR A 183 12.35 -12.79 14.30
CA THR A 183 12.00 -12.74 15.72
C THR A 183 13.11 -12.09 16.54
N LYS A 184 14.38 -12.40 16.25
CA LYS A 184 15.53 -11.77 16.91
C LYS A 184 15.57 -10.26 16.65
N CYS A 185 15.34 -9.82 15.41
CA CYS A 185 15.29 -8.39 15.07
C CYS A 185 14.10 -7.70 15.75
N LEU A 186 12.91 -8.32 15.75
CA LEU A 186 11.74 -7.77 16.44
C LEU A 186 11.97 -7.64 17.94
N GLN A 187 12.57 -8.64 18.59
CA GLN A 187 12.96 -8.58 19.99
C GLN A 187 13.99 -7.49 20.27
N GLN A 188 14.98 -7.29 19.39
CA GLN A 188 15.94 -6.20 19.51
C GLN A 188 15.29 -4.83 19.40
N LEU A 189 14.26 -4.68 18.56
CA LEU A 189 13.47 -3.46 18.41
C LEU A 189 12.69 -3.16 19.71
N LEU A 190 12.02 -4.17 20.27
CA LEU A 190 11.21 -4.05 21.48
C LEU A 190 12.02 -3.93 22.79
N ARG A 191 13.35 -3.91 22.72
CA ARG A 191 14.20 -3.49 23.86
C ARG A 191 14.15 -1.98 24.08
N ASP A 192 13.78 -1.21 23.07
CA ASP A 192 13.53 0.22 23.22
C ASP A 192 12.22 0.44 24.00
N SER A 193 12.31 1.18 25.11
CA SER A 193 11.18 1.39 26.03
C SER A 193 10.02 2.11 25.36
N HIS A 194 10.30 3.01 24.43
CA HIS A 194 9.29 3.76 23.71
C HIS A 194 8.57 2.88 22.69
N LEU A 195 9.30 2.12 21.86
CA LEU A 195 8.69 1.19 20.90
C LEU A 195 7.91 0.07 21.59
N LYS A 196 8.39 -0.40 22.75
CA LYS A 196 7.66 -1.36 23.58
C LYS A 196 6.33 -0.80 24.11
N MET A 197 6.27 0.50 24.41
CA MET A 197 5.04 1.16 24.83
C MET A 197 4.05 1.29 23.66
N LEU A 198 4.53 1.68 22.47
CA LEU A 198 3.71 1.73 21.25
C LEU A 198 3.14 0.36 20.87
N ALA A 199 3.93 -0.71 21.03
CA ALA A 199 3.53 -2.08 20.74
C ALA A 199 2.34 -2.59 21.58
N LYS A 200 1.90 -1.86 22.61
CA LYS A 200 0.65 -2.16 23.34
C LYS A 200 -0.60 -1.98 22.47
N GLN A 201 -0.54 -1.11 21.47
CA GLN A 201 -1.60 -0.94 20.49
C GLN A 201 -1.45 -1.95 19.35
N GLU A 202 -2.51 -2.67 19.01
CA GLU A 202 -2.47 -3.73 17.99
C GLU A 202 -2.02 -3.20 16.61
N ALA A 203 -2.55 -2.06 16.18
CA ALA A 203 -2.17 -1.43 14.91
C ALA A 203 -0.68 -1.09 14.85
N GLN A 204 -0.13 -0.51 15.92
CA GLN A 204 1.29 -0.16 16.02
C GLN A 204 2.18 -1.40 16.07
N MET A 205 1.76 -2.45 16.79
CA MET A 205 2.46 -3.73 16.79
C MET A 205 2.49 -4.35 15.40
N ASN A 206 1.39 -4.30 14.66
CA ASN A 206 1.34 -4.78 13.28
C ASN A 206 2.27 -3.98 12.36
N LEU A 207 2.34 -2.66 12.52
CA LEU A 207 3.27 -1.80 11.78
C LEU A 207 4.74 -2.13 12.10
N LEU A 208 5.09 -2.34 13.37
CA LEU A 208 6.42 -2.75 13.80
C LEU A 208 6.81 -4.11 13.20
N LYS A 209 5.89 -5.09 13.25
CA LYS A 209 6.09 -6.41 12.63
C LYS A 209 6.34 -6.29 11.13
N GLN A 210 5.52 -5.50 10.42
CA GLN A 210 5.68 -5.26 8.98
C GLN A 210 7.01 -4.57 8.66
N ALA A 211 7.40 -3.55 9.43
CA ALA A 211 8.67 -2.85 9.23
C ALA A 211 9.87 -3.80 9.36
N VAL A 212 9.89 -4.61 10.43
CA VAL A 212 10.98 -5.58 10.64
C VAL A 212 10.99 -6.64 9.55
N GLU A 213 9.83 -7.18 9.18
CA GLU A 213 9.74 -8.17 8.09
C GLU A 213 10.26 -7.59 6.78
N MET A 214 9.77 -6.41 6.36
CA MET A 214 10.16 -5.77 5.11
C MET A 214 11.66 -5.48 5.08
N TYR A 215 12.24 -4.98 6.17
CA TYR A 215 13.67 -4.68 6.25
C TYR A 215 14.52 -5.94 6.14
N VAL A 216 14.24 -6.94 6.99
CA VAL A 216 15.01 -8.20 7.02
C VAL A 216 14.91 -8.93 5.70
N GLN A 217 13.69 -9.05 5.15
CA GLN A 217 13.44 -9.76 3.89
C GLN A 217 14.09 -9.06 2.70
N HIS A 218 14.04 -7.72 2.64
CA HIS A 218 14.68 -6.96 1.58
C HIS A 218 16.17 -7.31 1.48
N ASP A 219 16.86 -7.36 2.62
CA ASP A 219 18.29 -7.67 2.65
C ASP A 219 18.59 -9.13 2.28
N ILE A 220 17.78 -10.10 2.68
CA ILE A 220 18.05 -11.52 2.38
C ILE A 220 17.39 -11.99 1.08
N TYR A 221 16.69 -11.11 0.36
CA TYR A 221 15.82 -11.45 -0.77
C TYR A 221 16.54 -12.28 -1.83
N ASP A 222 17.66 -11.79 -2.35
CA ASP A 222 18.38 -12.47 -3.45
C ASP A 222 18.81 -13.89 -3.06
N LEU A 223 19.13 -14.11 -1.79
CA LEU A 223 19.56 -15.40 -1.28
C LEU A 223 18.38 -16.38 -1.17
N ILE A 224 17.30 -15.94 -0.50
CA ILE A 224 16.13 -16.78 -0.26
C ILE A 224 15.36 -17.01 -1.57
N PHE A 225 15.17 -15.97 -2.37
CA PHE A 225 14.40 -16.05 -3.61
C PHE A 225 15.12 -16.86 -4.68
N LYS A 226 16.46 -16.81 -4.74
CA LYS A 226 17.23 -17.75 -5.58
C LYS A 226 17.01 -19.19 -5.16
N TYR A 227 17.04 -19.49 -3.86
CA TYR A 227 16.78 -20.83 -3.34
C TYR A 227 15.34 -21.30 -3.64
N VAL A 228 14.33 -20.47 -3.35
CA VAL A 228 12.93 -20.77 -3.68
C VAL A 228 12.76 -20.97 -5.20
N GLY A 229 13.40 -20.13 -6.00
CA GLY A 229 13.41 -20.27 -7.47
C GLY A 229 14.00 -21.60 -7.94
N THR A 230 15.00 -22.15 -7.25
CA THR A 230 15.52 -23.49 -7.58
C THR A 230 14.55 -24.62 -7.22
N ILE A 231 13.78 -24.48 -6.13
CA ILE A 231 12.77 -25.47 -5.74
C ILE A 231 11.60 -25.47 -6.73
N GLU A 232 11.10 -24.30 -7.08
CA GLU A 232 9.88 -24.12 -7.86
C GLU A 232 10.13 -24.13 -9.38
N ALA A 233 11.38 -24.29 -9.83
CA ALA A 233 11.78 -24.17 -11.23
C ALA A 233 10.99 -25.06 -12.20
N SER A 234 10.67 -26.29 -11.80
CA SER A 234 9.90 -27.23 -12.64
C SER A 234 8.45 -26.77 -12.79
N GLU A 235 7.83 -26.31 -11.71
CA GLU A 235 6.45 -25.83 -11.70
C GLU A 235 6.32 -24.52 -12.47
N ASP A 236 7.30 -23.62 -12.32
CA ASP A 236 7.39 -22.39 -13.12
C ASP A 236 7.55 -22.71 -14.61
N ALA A 237 8.41 -23.65 -14.98
CA ALA A 237 8.56 -24.07 -16.38
C ALA A 237 7.26 -24.65 -16.97
N ALA A 238 6.55 -25.47 -16.19
CA ALA A 238 5.26 -26.03 -16.59
C ALA A 238 4.20 -24.95 -16.80
N PHE A 239 4.07 -24.02 -15.85
CA PHE A 239 3.12 -22.91 -15.97
C PHE A 239 3.45 -21.97 -17.13
N ASN A 240 4.73 -21.68 -17.34
CA ASN A 240 5.20 -20.87 -18.48
C ASN A 240 4.90 -21.57 -19.82
N LYS A 241 4.95 -22.90 -19.89
CA LYS A 241 4.57 -23.64 -21.10
C LYS A 241 3.09 -23.46 -21.40
N ILE A 242 2.23 -23.55 -20.39
CA ILE A 242 0.78 -23.37 -20.55
C ILE A 242 0.48 -21.93 -20.98
N THR A 243 0.95 -20.93 -20.24
CA THR A 243 0.69 -19.51 -20.57
C THR A 243 1.21 -19.11 -21.95
N ARG A 244 2.34 -19.65 -22.42
CA ARG A 244 2.81 -19.44 -23.81
C ARG A 244 1.85 -19.97 -24.86
N SER A 245 1.21 -21.11 -24.61
CA SER A 245 0.20 -21.67 -25.53
C SER A 245 -1.10 -20.86 -25.58
N LEU A 246 -1.31 -19.97 -24.60
CA LEU A 246 -2.49 -19.12 -24.47
C LEU A 246 -2.25 -17.67 -24.94
N GLN A 247 -1.09 -17.37 -25.53
CA GLN A 247 -0.74 -15.99 -25.91
C GLN A 247 -1.64 -15.37 -26.97
N ASP A 248 -2.34 -16.17 -27.77
CA ASP A 248 -3.26 -15.65 -28.79
C ASP A 248 -4.64 -15.25 -28.21
N LEU A 249 -4.94 -15.62 -26.96
CA LEU A 249 -6.23 -15.31 -26.33
C LEU A 249 -6.50 -13.81 -26.29
N GLN A 250 -7.70 -13.42 -26.70
CA GLN A 250 -8.21 -12.07 -26.63
C GLN A 250 -9.06 -11.90 -25.37
N GLN A 251 -9.27 -10.64 -24.96
CA GLN A 251 -10.09 -10.29 -23.78
C GLN A 251 -11.51 -10.89 -23.88
N LYS A 252 -12.09 -10.86 -25.09
CA LYS A 252 -13.42 -11.43 -25.39
C LYS A 252 -13.48 -12.94 -25.21
N ASP A 253 -12.38 -13.66 -25.41
CA ASP A 253 -12.35 -15.13 -25.33
C ASP A 253 -12.38 -15.62 -23.87
N ILE A 254 -11.94 -14.76 -22.94
CA ILE A 254 -11.92 -14.99 -21.49
C ILE A 254 -13.19 -14.41 -20.82
N GLY A 255 -14.00 -13.65 -21.54
CA GLY A 255 -15.19 -13.00 -21.00
C GLY A 255 -14.89 -11.73 -20.18
N VAL A 256 -13.79 -11.04 -20.49
CA VAL A 256 -13.50 -9.73 -19.91
C VAL A 256 -14.51 -8.71 -20.44
N LYS A 257 -15.27 -8.08 -19.53
CA LYS A 257 -16.23 -7.04 -19.90
C LYS A 257 -15.52 -5.76 -20.40
N PRO A 258 -16.10 -5.03 -21.38
CA PRO A 258 -15.48 -3.83 -21.95
C PRO A 258 -15.14 -2.74 -20.92
N GLU A 259 -15.94 -2.60 -19.86
CA GLU A 259 -15.80 -1.62 -18.79
C GLU A 259 -14.50 -1.85 -18.00
N CYS A 260 -14.07 -3.10 -17.90
CA CYS A 260 -12.86 -3.53 -17.20
C CYS A 260 -11.61 -3.37 -18.06
N SER A 261 -11.76 -3.37 -19.40
CA SER A 261 -10.67 -3.34 -20.37
C SER A 261 -9.75 -2.12 -20.21
N PHE A 262 -10.34 -0.97 -19.88
CA PHE A 262 -9.61 0.30 -19.74
C PHE A 262 -8.53 0.25 -18.64
N ASN A 263 -8.74 -0.49 -17.56
CA ASN A 263 -7.79 -0.57 -16.45
C ASN A 263 -6.67 -1.60 -16.66
N ILE A 264 -6.84 -2.54 -17.61
CA ILE A 264 -5.91 -3.64 -17.85
C ILE A 264 -4.48 -3.16 -18.13
N PRO A 265 -4.22 -2.15 -18.98
CA PRO A 265 -2.86 -1.68 -19.23
C PRO A 265 -2.18 -1.10 -17.98
N ARG A 266 -2.94 -0.51 -17.05
CA ARG A 266 -2.42 -0.01 -15.77
C ARG A 266 -2.13 -1.16 -14.82
N ALA A 267 -3.05 -2.11 -14.70
CA ALA A 267 -2.90 -3.31 -13.90
C ALA A 267 -1.71 -4.16 -14.36
N LYS A 268 -1.53 -4.36 -15.67
CA LYS A 268 -0.38 -5.05 -16.26
C LYS A 268 0.96 -4.40 -15.88
N ARG A 269 1.03 -3.06 -15.95
CA ARG A 269 2.25 -2.31 -15.59
C ARG A 269 2.62 -2.46 -14.11
N GLU A 270 1.62 -2.42 -13.23
CA GLU A 270 1.85 -2.67 -11.79
C GLU A 270 2.26 -4.12 -11.55
N LEU A 271 1.55 -5.09 -12.16
CA LEU A 271 1.86 -6.51 -12.00
C LEU A 271 3.27 -6.85 -12.47
N ALA A 272 3.75 -6.22 -13.54
CA ALA A 272 5.15 -6.36 -14.00
C ALA A 272 6.20 -5.91 -12.96
N GLN A 273 5.82 -5.14 -11.92
CA GLN A 273 6.72 -4.77 -10.83
C GLN A 273 6.87 -5.88 -9.77
N LEU A 274 6.10 -6.98 -9.83
CA LEU A 274 6.10 -8.02 -8.80
C LEU A 274 7.50 -8.56 -8.48
N ASN A 275 8.34 -8.75 -9.50
CA ASN A 275 9.71 -9.22 -9.34
C ASN A 275 10.71 -8.17 -8.83
N LYS A 276 10.33 -6.90 -8.82
CA LYS A 276 11.12 -5.83 -8.18
C LYS A 276 10.82 -5.73 -6.68
N CYS A 277 9.71 -6.30 -6.23
CA CYS A 277 9.39 -6.36 -4.81
C CYS A 277 10.26 -7.41 -4.11
N THR A 278 10.90 -7.00 -3.02
CA THR A 278 11.94 -7.77 -2.31
C THR A 278 11.48 -8.34 -0.96
N SER A 279 10.20 -8.18 -0.61
CA SER A 279 9.61 -8.79 0.58
C SER A 279 8.23 -9.35 0.29
N PRO A 280 7.74 -10.34 1.06
CA PRO A 280 6.38 -10.87 0.93
C PRO A 280 5.32 -9.78 1.01
N GLN A 281 5.47 -8.86 1.98
CA GLN A 281 4.59 -7.71 2.14
C GLN A 281 4.58 -6.79 0.91
N GLN A 282 5.73 -6.46 0.33
CA GLN A 282 5.78 -5.63 -0.88
C GLN A 282 5.12 -6.32 -2.08
N LYS A 283 5.34 -7.63 -2.24
CA LYS A 283 4.68 -8.42 -3.29
C LYS A 283 3.16 -8.41 -3.11
N LEU A 284 2.67 -8.62 -1.89
CA LEU A 284 1.24 -8.55 -1.59
C LEU A 284 0.64 -7.16 -1.84
N ILE A 285 1.35 -6.09 -1.47
CA ILE A 285 0.93 -4.71 -1.77
C ILE A 285 0.83 -4.50 -3.29
N CYS A 286 1.80 -5.00 -4.07
CA CYS A 286 1.75 -4.98 -5.53
C CYS A 286 0.49 -5.69 -6.06
N LEU A 287 0.19 -6.89 -5.56
CA LEU A 287 -1.01 -7.65 -5.96
C LEU A 287 -2.31 -6.93 -5.56
N ARG A 288 -2.37 -6.34 -4.36
CA ARG A 288 -3.52 -5.54 -3.93
C ARG A 288 -3.74 -4.32 -4.82
N LYS A 289 -2.67 -3.63 -5.23
CA LYS A 289 -2.78 -2.50 -6.17
C LYS A 289 -3.32 -2.96 -7.52
N VAL A 290 -2.89 -4.13 -8.01
CA VAL A 290 -3.43 -4.72 -9.26
C VAL A 290 -4.93 -4.94 -9.12
N VAL A 291 -5.38 -5.64 -8.07
CA VAL A 291 -6.81 -5.88 -7.82
C VAL A 291 -7.58 -4.56 -7.71
N ARG A 292 -7.05 -3.59 -6.94
CA ARG A 292 -7.66 -2.27 -6.78
C ARG A 292 -7.72 -1.46 -8.08
N LEU A 293 -6.74 -1.60 -8.97
CA LEU A 293 -6.76 -0.95 -10.29
C LEU A 293 -7.82 -1.58 -11.19
N ILE A 294 -8.01 -2.90 -11.11
CA ILE A 294 -9.02 -3.62 -11.88
C ILE A 294 -10.43 -3.23 -11.42
N THR A 295 -10.65 -3.12 -10.11
CA THR A 295 -11.97 -2.80 -9.51
C THR A 295 -12.32 -1.31 -9.50
N GLN A 296 -11.44 -0.44 -9.99
CA GLN A 296 -11.72 1.01 -10.09
C GLN A 296 -12.69 1.32 -11.22
N SER A 297 -13.78 2.04 -10.92
CA SER A 297 -14.70 2.53 -11.96
C SER A 297 -14.02 3.58 -12.86
N PRO A 298 -14.20 3.53 -14.20
CA PRO A 298 -13.71 4.55 -15.13
C PRO A 298 -14.35 5.93 -14.93
N SER A 299 -15.53 6.01 -14.29
CA SER A 299 -16.32 7.23 -14.16
C SER A 299 -16.68 7.51 -12.70
N GLN A 300 -16.26 8.65 -12.15
CA GLN A 300 -16.73 9.13 -10.83
C GLN A 300 -18.23 9.53 -10.82
N ARG A 301 -18.96 9.40 -11.94
CA ARG A 301 -20.28 10.03 -12.13
C ARG A 301 -21.44 9.14 -12.55
N VAL A 302 -21.30 7.82 -12.71
CA VAL A 302 -22.44 6.98 -13.09
C VAL A 302 -22.42 5.65 -12.38
N ASN A 303 -23.64 5.23 -12.01
CA ASN A 303 -24.02 4.12 -11.13
C ASN A 303 -23.16 2.85 -11.20
N LEU A 304 -22.96 2.35 -10.00
CA LEU A 304 -22.25 1.18 -9.51
C LEU A 304 -22.77 -0.13 -10.13
N GLU A 305 -22.17 -0.61 -11.22
CA GLU A 305 -22.01 -2.07 -11.35
C GLU A 305 -20.79 -2.46 -10.53
N THR A 306 -21.03 -2.92 -9.30
CA THR A 306 -19.99 -3.53 -8.47
C THR A 306 -19.43 -4.72 -9.23
N MET A 307 -18.12 -4.73 -9.50
CA MET A 307 -17.45 -5.89 -10.10
C MET A 307 -17.75 -7.15 -9.30
N CYS A 308 -18.24 -8.20 -9.98
CA CYS A 308 -18.41 -9.51 -9.37
C CYS A 308 -17.06 -10.24 -9.25
N ALA A 309 -17.00 -11.29 -8.44
CA ALA A 309 -15.83 -12.17 -8.34
C ALA A 309 -15.45 -12.81 -9.68
N ASP A 310 -16.44 -13.14 -10.52
CA ASP A 310 -16.23 -13.69 -11.86
C ASP A 310 -15.58 -12.67 -12.80
N ASP A 311 -15.99 -11.39 -12.71
CA ASP A 311 -15.39 -10.31 -13.50
C ASP A 311 -13.92 -10.09 -13.12
N LEU A 312 -13.62 -10.10 -11.81
CA LEU A 312 -12.26 -10.02 -11.31
C LEU A 312 -11.42 -11.22 -11.79
N LEU A 313 -11.96 -12.44 -11.69
CA LEU A 313 -11.27 -13.65 -12.12
C LEU A 313 -10.92 -13.60 -13.62
N SER A 314 -11.86 -13.23 -14.49
CA SER A 314 -11.62 -13.10 -15.93
C SER A 314 -10.50 -12.11 -16.25
N VAL A 315 -10.45 -10.97 -15.55
CA VAL A 315 -9.37 -9.99 -15.73
C VAL A 315 -8.04 -10.52 -15.21
N LEU A 316 -8.02 -11.19 -14.05
CA LEU A 316 -6.81 -11.81 -13.51
C LEU A 316 -6.25 -12.89 -14.44
N LEU A 317 -7.10 -13.76 -14.99
CA LEU A 317 -6.72 -14.78 -15.97
C LEU A 317 -6.04 -14.15 -17.18
N TYR A 318 -6.64 -13.10 -17.75
CA TYR A 318 -6.05 -12.37 -18.87
C TYR A 318 -4.70 -11.74 -18.50
N LEU A 319 -4.58 -11.10 -17.34
CA LEU A 319 -3.34 -10.48 -16.88
C LEU A 319 -2.23 -11.50 -16.65
N LEU A 320 -2.53 -12.65 -16.04
CA LEU A 320 -1.56 -13.72 -15.79
C LEU A 320 -0.96 -14.26 -17.09
N VAL A 321 -1.78 -14.43 -18.12
CA VAL A 321 -1.32 -14.86 -19.46
C VAL A 321 -0.48 -13.75 -20.11
N LYS A 322 -0.95 -12.50 -20.10
CA LYS A 322 -0.33 -11.42 -20.88
C LYS A 322 0.86 -10.71 -20.23
N THR A 323 1.09 -10.90 -18.94
CA THR A 323 2.19 -10.23 -18.21
C THR A 323 3.50 -11.03 -18.25
N GLU A 324 3.44 -12.32 -18.58
CA GLU A 324 4.61 -13.18 -18.83
C GLU A 324 5.65 -13.17 -17.69
N ILE A 325 5.21 -13.16 -16.44
CA ILE A 325 6.11 -13.29 -15.29
C ILE A 325 6.60 -14.75 -15.23
N PRO A 326 7.92 -15.01 -15.30
CA PRO A 326 8.44 -16.36 -15.49
C PRO A 326 8.49 -17.22 -14.22
N ASN A 327 8.31 -16.62 -13.05
CA ASN A 327 8.61 -17.20 -11.74
C ASN A 327 7.41 -17.06 -10.78
N TRP A 328 6.21 -17.32 -11.28
CA TRP A 328 4.96 -17.22 -10.52
C TRP A 328 4.93 -18.16 -9.31
N MET A 329 5.33 -19.42 -9.49
CA MET A 329 5.35 -20.43 -8.43
C MET A 329 6.37 -20.04 -7.37
N ALA A 330 7.56 -19.59 -7.77
CA ALA A 330 8.54 -19.04 -6.83
C ALA A 330 8.01 -17.80 -6.06
N ASN A 331 7.29 -16.88 -6.73
CA ASN A 331 6.68 -15.72 -6.07
C ASN A 331 5.61 -16.14 -5.04
N LEU A 332 4.70 -17.05 -5.40
CA LEU A 332 3.67 -17.55 -4.48
C LEU A 332 4.29 -18.32 -3.31
N SER A 333 5.21 -19.22 -3.59
CA SER A 333 5.93 -20.01 -2.58
C SER A 333 6.69 -19.09 -1.63
N TYR A 334 7.34 -18.04 -2.15
CA TYR A 334 8.01 -17.04 -1.31
C TYR A 334 7.03 -16.28 -0.41
N ILE A 335 5.89 -15.81 -0.94
CA ILE A 335 4.88 -15.09 -0.14
C ILE A 335 4.29 -16.00 0.94
N LYS A 336 3.92 -17.24 0.61
CA LYS A 336 3.31 -18.20 1.54
C LYS A 336 4.23 -18.60 2.68
N ASN A 337 5.50 -18.87 2.36
CA ASN A 337 6.43 -19.47 3.30
C ASN A 337 7.18 -18.44 4.17
N PHE A 338 7.31 -17.19 3.72
CA PHE A 338 8.18 -16.19 4.37
C PHE A 338 7.44 -14.96 4.91
N ARG A 339 6.11 -14.95 4.89
CA ARG A 339 5.28 -13.93 5.52
C ARG A 339 5.00 -14.28 6.98
N PHE A 340 5.57 -13.50 7.90
CA PHE A 340 5.50 -13.70 9.35
C PHE A 340 4.63 -12.65 10.05
N SER A 341 4.42 -11.48 9.45
CA SER A 341 3.66 -10.37 10.05
C SER A 341 2.15 -10.39 9.74
N SER A 342 1.59 -11.51 9.28
CA SER A 342 0.17 -11.59 8.90
C SER A 342 -0.77 -11.39 10.09
N SER A 343 -1.81 -10.58 9.91
CA SER A 343 -3.00 -10.60 10.80
C SER A 343 -4.05 -11.56 10.22
N ALA A 344 -4.95 -12.07 11.05
CA ALA A 344 -6.03 -12.96 10.62
C ALA A 344 -7.13 -12.26 9.80
N LYS A 345 -7.10 -10.92 9.72
CA LYS A 345 -8.11 -10.08 9.04
C LYS A 345 -7.54 -9.32 7.83
N ASP A 346 -6.53 -9.87 7.17
CA ASP A 346 -5.80 -9.13 6.14
C ASP A 346 -6.47 -9.25 4.76
N GLU A 347 -6.93 -8.13 4.20
CA GLU A 347 -7.39 -8.00 2.80
C GLU A 347 -6.36 -8.50 1.78
N LEU A 348 -5.07 -8.46 2.14
CA LEU A 348 -4.00 -9.03 1.32
C LEU A 348 -4.16 -10.54 1.13
N GLY A 349 -4.78 -11.22 2.09
CA GLY A 349 -5.10 -12.65 2.00
C GLY A 349 -6.13 -12.95 0.90
N TYR A 350 -7.15 -12.10 0.75
CA TYR A 350 -8.12 -12.23 -0.34
C TYR A 350 -7.44 -12.09 -1.71
N CYS A 351 -6.61 -11.04 -1.88
CA CYS A 351 -5.91 -10.80 -3.14
C CYS A 351 -5.01 -11.98 -3.53
N LEU A 352 -4.28 -12.54 -2.56
CA LEU A 352 -3.43 -13.71 -2.77
C LEU A 352 -4.25 -14.93 -3.20
N THR A 353 -5.33 -15.25 -2.49
CA THR A 353 -6.22 -16.37 -2.81
C THR A 353 -6.85 -16.24 -4.19
N SER A 354 -7.29 -15.04 -4.59
CA SER A 354 -7.84 -14.80 -5.94
C SER A 354 -6.82 -15.08 -7.05
N ILE A 355 -5.56 -14.68 -6.85
CA ILE A 355 -4.48 -14.93 -7.81
C ILE A 355 -4.12 -16.41 -7.86
N GLU A 356 -4.09 -17.09 -6.72
CA GLU A 356 -3.86 -18.53 -6.65
C GLU A 356 -4.96 -19.31 -7.38
N ALA A 357 -6.22 -18.94 -7.15
CA ALA A 357 -7.35 -19.54 -7.86
C ALA A 357 -7.23 -19.33 -9.38
N ALA A 358 -6.83 -18.14 -9.83
CA ALA A 358 -6.64 -17.85 -11.25
C ALA A 358 -5.45 -18.65 -11.85
N ILE A 359 -4.33 -18.77 -11.13
CA ILE A 359 -3.18 -19.58 -11.53
C ILE A 359 -3.57 -21.06 -11.64
N GLU A 360 -4.29 -21.57 -10.65
CA GLU A 360 -4.73 -22.97 -10.64
C GLU A 360 -5.73 -23.26 -11.76
N TYR A 361 -6.63 -22.32 -12.06
CA TYR A 361 -7.53 -22.42 -13.21
C TYR A 361 -6.77 -22.52 -14.54
N ILE A 362 -5.69 -21.76 -14.72
CA ILE A 362 -4.81 -21.85 -15.90
C ILE A 362 -4.10 -23.21 -15.92
N ARG A 363 -3.57 -23.68 -14.77
CA ARG A 363 -2.86 -24.96 -14.66
C ARG A 363 -3.73 -26.16 -15.06
N GLN A 364 -5.02 -26.11 -14.76
CA GLN A 364 -5.99 -27.15 -15.11
C GLN A 364 -6.33 -27.20 -16.60
N GLY A 365 -5.90 -26.21 -17.40
CA GLY A 365 -6.16 -26.16 -18.84
C GLY A 365 -7.60 -25.77 -19.20
N SER A 366 -8.35 -25.23 -18.24
CA SER A 366 -9.76 -24.86 -18.39
C SER A 366 -10.03 -23.73 -19.40
N LEU A 367 -8.98 -23.03 -19.84
CA LEU A 367 -9.02 -21.99 -20.88
C LEU A 367 -8.93 -22.55 -22.31
N SER A 368 -8.89 -23.88 -22.49
CA SER A 368 -8.73 -24.49 -23.80
C SER A 368 -9.83 -24.06 -24.78
N VAL A 369 -9.39 -23.38 -25.83
CA VAL A 369 -10.20 -22.91 -26.96
C VAL A 369 -10.93 -24.11 -27.57
N LYS A 370 -12.26 -24.06 -27.63
CA LYS A 370 -13.04 -25.04 -28.43
C LYS A 370 -12.42 -25.11 -29.83
N PRO A 371 -12.16 -26.30 -30.40
CA PRO A 371 -11.67 -26.39 -31.77
C PRO A 371 -12.65 -25.62 -32.67
N PRO A 372 -12.17 -24.92 -33.71
CA PRO A 372 -13.06 -24.26 -34.64
C PRO A 372 -14.03 -25.31 -35.16
N VAL A 373 -15.32 -25.09 -34.88
CA VAL A 373 -16.40 -25.88 -35.45
C VAL A 373 -16.11 -25.89 -36.95
N ARG A 374 -15.78 -27.07 -37.50
CA ARG A 374 -15.71 -27.26 -38.95
C ARG A 374 -17.03 -26.75 -39.47
N SER A 375 -16.99 -25.61 -40.14
CA SER A 375 -18.10 -25.11 -40.92
C SER A 375 -18.44 -26.21 -41.91
N SER A 376 -19.49 -26.98 -41.61
CA SER A 376 -20.17 -27.78 -42.62
C SER A 376 -20.54 -26.81 -43.73
N CYS A 377 -19.84 -26.88 -44.86
CA CYS A 377 -20.30 -26.24 -46.09
C CYS A 377 -21.57 -26.99 -46.53
N PRO A 378 -22.76 -26.37 -46.55
CA PRO A 378 -23.90 -26.89 -47.28
C PRO A 378 -23.98 -26.08 -48.57
N GLY A 379 -23.30 -26.52 -49.61
CA GLY A 379 -23.23 -25.70 -50.82
C GLY A 379 -22.52 -26.37 -51.98
N LEU A 380 -22.93 -27.59 -52.32
CA LEU A 380 -22.74 -28.16 -53.66
C LEU A 380 -23.73 -29.34 -53.81
N SER A 381 -25.00 -29.01 -53.95
CA SER A 381 -26.02 -29.92 -54.47
C SER A 381 -26.85 -29.19 -55.52
N LEU A 382 -26.47 -29.45 -56.77
CA LEU A 382 -27.30 -29.54 -57.97
C LEU A 382 -28.41 -28.48 -58.15
N TRP A 383 -28.08 -27.43 -58.90
CA TRP A 383 -29.03 -26.82 -59.82
C TRP A 383 -28.81 -27.40 -61.22
N VAL A 384 -29.62 -28.38 -61.59
CA VAL A 384 -30.04 -28.56 -63.00
C VAL A 384 -31.53 -28.89 -62.94
N SER A 385 -32.35 -27.84 -63.00
CA SER A 385 -33.78 -27.92 -63.26
C SER A 385 -34.01 -27.83 -64.77
N GLY A 386 -34.63 -28.87 -65.33
CA GLY A 386 -35.77 -28.84 -66.25
C GLY A 386 -35.63 -28.19 -67.64
N HIS A 387 -35.96 -28.96 -68.68
CA HIS A 387 -37.14 -28.76 -69.55
C HIS A 387 -37.15 -29.88 -70.62
N LEU A 388 -38.16 -30.76 -70.64
CA LEU A 388 -39.29 -30.73 -71.59
C LEU A 388 -38.85 -30.47 -73.05
N TRP A 389 -38.63 -31.51 -73.85
CA TRP A 389 -39.57 -32.16 -74.79
C TRP A 389 -38.87 -33.35 -75.46
#